data_AF-A0AAE0YDH5-F1
#
_entry.id   AF-A0AAE0YDH5-F1
#
_cell.length_a   1.000
_cell.length_b   1.000
_cell.length_c   1.000
_cell.angle_alpha   90.00
_cell.angle_beta   90.00
_cell.angle_gamma   90.00
#
_symmetry.space_group_name_H-M   'P 1'
#
loop_
_entity.id
_entity.type
_entity.pdbx_description
1 polymer ?
#
loop_
_entity_poly.entity_id
_entity_poly.type
_entity_poly.pdbx_seq_one_letter_code
_entity_poly.pdbx_strand_id
1 'polypeptide(L)'
;MAAKSNVQKVISVQNQNLRIITGGMKSTPIRIMESQSQIESMLDRRDRKLLTERTKYKAQPTSKMHKRINNLNKGRLKRSSFAKESKLIETENEIIQEIKNLTQLETHASTPPWEKQPQIEIRSHIRTIESKHKHSDLELKDLTSTYLNENFPKEEWIRVYTDGSAENAVTNGGSGVYIEMPDGKTTESSIPTGIHCSNYRAELEAIMEALTILGRITPSIPQAKAVILSDSRSALEKLEVLRGAERQQLAKGFKNAVQNTQSLVLQWIPAHCGIEGNERADSLAKEGSQLEQIERDLMYSEVKTIIKNSMKNKWKESHPEFNRQDGVHQLDRRGQTTIFRLRTGHDRLRHHMNRVFKVGETNLCSCGEAAETAEHVLQNCQTYDALRQSIWNEAVDMTTKLYGPPHELERTAAFIAKAGIAV
;
A
#
# COMPACT_ATOMS: atom_id res chain seq x y z
N MET A 1 7.06 -25.24 -13.95
CA MET A 1 6.39 -24.04 -14.45
C MET A 1 5.31 -24.46 -15.44
N ALA A 2 4.22 -23.69 -15.56
CA ALA A 2 3.22 -23.95 -16.59
C ALA A 2 3.84 -23.81 -17.98
N ALA A 3 3.32 -24.53 -18.98
CA ALA A 3 3.75 -24.36 -20.36
C ALA A 3 3.46 -22.94 -20.86
N LYS A 4 4.31 -22.39 -21.74
CA LYS A 4 4.11 -21.05 -22.33
C LYS A 4 2.71 -20.88 -22.93
N SER A 5 2.19 -21.93 -23.57
CA SER A 5 0.83 -21.95 -24.13
C SER A 5 -0.26 -21.74 -23.06
N ASN A 6 -0.11 -22.29 -21.86
CA ASN A 6 -1.07 -22.11 -20.77
C ASN A 6 -0.97 -20.70 -20.17
N VAL A 7 0.25 -20.16 -20.04
CA VAL A 7 0.45 -18.78 -19.61
C VAL A 7 -0.22 -17.80 -20.59
N GLN A 8 -0.07 -18.03 -21.89
CA GLN A 8 -0.68 -17.20 -22.92
C GLN A 8 -2.22 -17.22 -22.86
N LYS A 9 -2.83 -18.36 -22.54
CA LYS A 9 -4.29 -18.45 -22.36
C LYS A 9 -4.78 -17.54 -21.23
N VAL A 10 -4.09 -17.55 -20.10
CA VAL A 10 -4.47 -16.70 -18.94
C VAL A 10 -4.26 -15.22 -19.26
N ILE A 11 -3.15 -14.86 -19.92
CA ILE A 11 -2.91 -13.50 -20.40
C ILE A 11 -4.01 -13.06 -21.37
N SER A 12 -4.43 -13.93 -22.29
CA SER A 12 -5.51 -13.61 -23.24
C SER A 12 -6.83 -13.30 -22.53
N VAL A 13 -7.17 -14.05 -21.48
CA VAL A 13 -8.38 -13.80 -20.68
C VAL A 13 -8.28 -12.46 -19.93
N GLN A 14 -7.14 -12.16 -19.30
CA GLN A 14 -6.91 -10.85 -18.68
C GLN A 14 -7.07 -9.72 -19.71
N ASN A 15 -6.46 -9.85 -20.87
CA ASN A 15 -6.52 -8.83 -21.93
C ASN A 15 -7.96 -8.59 -22.43
N GLN A 16 -8.77 -9.64 -22.50
CA GLN A 16 -10.19 -9.51 -22.83
C GLN A 16 -10.96 -8.76 -21.73
N ASN A 17 -10.72 -9.11 -20.46
CA ASN A 17 -11.34 -8.43 -19.33
C ASN A 17 -10.92 -6.96 -19.23
N LEU A 18 -9.65 -6.64 -19.50
CA LEU A 18 -9.14 -5.27 -19.57
C LEU A 18 -9.90 -4.44 -20.61
N ARG A 19 -10.19 -5.02 -21.79
CA ARG A 19 -11.01 -4.34 -22.82
C ARG A 19 -12.45 -4.13 -22.37
N ILE A 20 -13.04 -5.12 -21.67
CA ILE A 20 -14.39 -4.98 -21.11
C ILE A 20 -14.42 -3.88 -20.05
N ILE A 21 -13.42 -3.83 -19.16
CA ILE A 21 -13.30 -2.86 -18.05
C ILE A 21 -12.98 -1.46 -18.55
N THR A 22 -12.17 -1.29 -19.59
CA THR A 22 -11.80 0.05 -20.08
C THR A 22 -12.68 0.54 -21.23
N GLY A 23 -13.40 -0.38 -21.88
CA GLY A 23 -14.06 -0.11 -23.15
C GLY A 23 -13.06 0.04 -24.32
N GLY A 24 -11.78 -0.26 -24.14
CA GLY A 24 -10.75 -0.12 -25.17
C GLY A 24 -11.02 -0.92 -26.44
N MET A 25 -10.64 -0.35 -27.59
CA MET A 25 -10.68 -1.02 -28.90
C MET A 25 -9.68 -2.19 -28.95
N LYS A 26 -9.83 -3.12 -29.89
CA LYS A 26 -8.89 -4.26 -30.05
C LYS A 26 -7.44 -3.82 -30.29
N SER A 27 -7.25 -2.65 -30.90
CA SER A 27 -5.94 -2.06 -31.15
C SER A 27 -5.31 -1.40 -29.91
N THR A 28 -6.07 -1.10 -28.86
CA THR A 28 -5.56 -0.42 -27.66
C THR A 28 -4.45 -1.24 -27.00
N PRO A 29 -3.27 -0.64 -26.72
CA PRO A 29 -2.18 -1.29 -26.01
C PRO A 29 -2.61 -1.81 -24.64
N ILE A 30 -2.17 -3.03 -24.30
CA ILE A 30 -2.52 -3.68 -23.03
C ILE A 30 -2.07 -2.85 -21.83
N ARG A 31 -0.81 -2.36 -21.86
CA ARG A 31 -0.23 -1.51 -20.81
C ARG A 31 -1.10 -0.31 -20.46
N ILE A 32 -1.62 0.40 -21.47
CA ILE A 32 -2.49 1.57 -21.25
C ILE A 32 -3.79 1.15 -20.55
N MET A 33 -4.36 -0.01 -20.92
CA MET A 33 -5.54 -0.54 -20.22
C MET A 33 -5.22 -1.01 -18.80
N GLU A 34 -4.03 -1.55 -18.56
CA GLU A 34 -3.52 -1.90 -17.22
C GLU A 34 -3.39 -0.63 -16.35
N SER A 35 -2.83 0.46 -16.88
CA SER A 35 -2.74 1.78 -16.23
C SER A 35 -4.11 2.32 -15.85
N GLN A 36 -5.03 2.36 -16.82
CA GLN A 36 -6.38 2.92 -16.62
C GLN A 36 -7.20 2.10 -15.61
N SER A 37 -7.05 0.78 -15.59
CA SER A 37 -7.83 -0.11 -14.73
C SER A 37 -7.16 -0.42 -13.39
N GLN A 38 -5.90 -0.01 -13.19
CA GLN A 38 -5.10 -0.32 -12.01
C GLN A 38 -4.86 -1.84 -11.83
N ILE A 39 -4.81 -2.57 -12.94
CA ILE A 39 -4.67 -4.03 -12.96
C ILE A 39 -3.24 -4.40 -13.33
N GLU A 40 -2.52 -4.98 -12.36
CA GLU A 40 -1.18 -5.54 -12.57
C GLU A 40 -1.18 -6.65 -13.65
N SER A 41 -0.12 -6.73 -14.46
CA SER A 41 0.04 -7.76 -15.48
C SER A 41 0.04 -9.18 -14.88
N MET A 42 -0.42 -10.19 -15.64
CA MET A 42 -0.37 -11.58 -15.17
C MET A 42 1.06 -12.06 -14.90
N LEU A 43 2.06 -11.51 -15.60
CA LEU A 43 3.47 -11.86 -15.42
C LEU A 43 4.00 -11.28 -14.12
N ASP A 44 3.73 -10.02 -13.80
CA ASP A 44 4.16 -9.41 -12.53
C ASP A 44 3.47 -10.08 -11.34
N ARG A 45 2.17 -10.40 -11.44
CA ARG A 45 1.46 -11.20 -10.42
C ARG A 45 2.11 -12.55 -10.16
N ARG A 46 2.50 -13.24 -11.25
CA ARG A 46 3.21 -14.53 -11.18
C ARG A 46 4.55 -14.35 -10.49
N ASP A 47 5.32 -13.34 -10.88
CA ASP A 47 6.68 -13.11 -10.40
C ASP A 47 6.69 -12.75 -8.91
N ARG A 48 5.78 -11.86 -8.49
CA ARG A 48 5.51 -11.56 -7.08
C ARG A 48 5.21 -12.82 -6.27
N LYS A 49 4.38 -13.73 -6.82
CA LYS A 49 4.04 -14.99 -6.16
C LYS A 49 5.23 -15.95 -6.12
N LEU A 50 6.02 -16.03 -7.18
CA LEU A 50 7.22 -16.87 -7.24
C LEU A 50 8.27 -16.42 -6.21
N LEU A 51 8.52 -15.11 -6.10
CA LEU A 51 9.38 -14.54 -5.06
C LEU A 51 8.85 -14.88 -3.66
N THR A 52 7.56 -14.63 -3.42
CA THR A 52 6.93 -14.90 -2.13
C THR A 52 7.04 -16.37 -1.71
N GLU A 53 6.83 -17.32 -2.62
CA GLU A 53 6.98 -18.75 -2.31
C GLU A 53 8.45 -19.16 -2.17
N ARG A 54 9.36 -18.58 -2.96
CA ARG A 54 10.79 -18.85 -2.85
C ARG A 54 11.33 -18.44 -1.48
N THR A 55 10.99 -17.23 -1.02
CA THR A 55 11.35 -16.75 0.32
C THR A 55 10.79 -17.67 1.39
N LYS A 56 9.54 -18.11 1.26
CA LYS A 56 8.94 -19.06 2.20
C LYS A 56 9.77 -20.35 2.32
N TYR A 57 10.19 -20.92 1.18
CA TYR A 57 11.01 -22.12 1.20
C TYR A 57 12.43 -21.87 1.70
N LYS A 58 13.02 -20.69 1.47
CA LYS A 58 14.30 -20.30 2.11
C LYS A 58 14.17 -20.30 3.63
N ALA A 59 13.07 -19.77 4.16
CA ALA A 59 12.79 -19.74 5.60
C ALA A 59 12.41 -21.11 6.21
N GLN A 60 12.30 -22.19 5.43
CA GLN A 60 11.89 -23.53 5.92
C GLN A 60 12.96 -24.61 5.67
N PRO A 61 14.07 -24.64 6.43
CA PRO A 61 15.20 -25.56 6.18
C PRO A 61 14.82 -27.05 6.11
N THR A 62 13.79 -27.45 6.87
CA THR A 62 13.31 -28.84 6.94
C THR A 62 12.48 -29.27 5.72
N SER A 63 12.04 -28.32 4.88
CA SER A 63 11.20 -28.60 3.72
C SER A 63 11.98 -29.27 2.58
N LYS A 64 11.38 -30.27 1.91
CA LYS A 64 11.93 -30.84 0.66
C LYS A 64 12.14 -29.76 -0.41
N MET A 65 11.31 -28.72 -0.41
CA MET A 65 11.42 -27.61 -1.35
C MET A 65 12.63 -26.72 -1.07
N HIS A 66 13.03 -26.54 0.19
CA HIS A 66 14.26 -25.82 0.55
C HIS A 66 15.48 -26.46 -0.11
N LYS A 67 15.63 -27.78 0.03
CA LYS A 67 16.69 -28.54 -0.65
C LYS A 67 16.63 -28.37 -2.17
N ARG A 68 15.43 -28.39 -2.76
CA ARG A 68 15.23 -28.28 -4.22
C ARG A 68 15.55 -26.89 -4.78
N ILE A 69 15.29 -25.81 -4.04
CA ILE A 69 15.60 -24.45 -4.51
C ILE A 69 17.09 -24.13 -4.42
N ASN A 70 17.82 -24.79 -3.51
CA ASN A 70 19.26 -24.64 -3.33
C ASN A 70 20.05 -25.56 -4.28
N ASN A 71 19.56 -26.79 -4.51
CA ASN A 71 20.18 -27.76 -5.42
C ASN A 71 19.52 -27.72 -6.80
N LEU A 72 19.92 -26.76 -7.63
CA LEU A 72 19.47 -26.69 -9.02
C LEU A 72 20.00 -27.90 -9.81
N ASN A 73 19.13 -28.85 -10.13
CA ASN A 73 19.47 -30.00 -10.96
C ASN A 73 20.13 -29.55 -12.27
N LYS A 74 21.35 -30.02 -12.54
CA LYS A 74 22.04 -29.96 -13.85
C LYS A 74 21.40 -30.91 -14.88
N GLY A 75 20.08 -31.05 -14.86
CA GLY A 75 19.35 -32.03 -15.65
C GLY A 75 19.38 -31.73 -17.14
N ARG A 76 19.50 -32.78 -17.95
CA ARG A 76 19.57 -32.79 -19.44
C ARG A 76 18.35 -32.15 -20.15
N LEU A 77 17.22 -31.99 -19.46
CA LEU A 77 15.96 -31.45 -20.04
C LEU A 77 15.88 -29.92 -19.89
N LYS A 78 15.75 -29.20 -21.02
CA LYS A 78 15.60 -27.73 -21.10
C LYS A 78 14.24 -27.19 -20.59
N ARG A 79 13.58 -27.84 -19.62
CA ARG A 79 12.30 -27.35 -19.07
C ARG A 79 12.53 -26.40 -17.91
N SER A 80 11.81 -25.28 -17.87
CA SER A 80 11.90 -24.34 -16.76
C SER A 80 11.22 -24.89 -15.50
N SER A 81 11.93 -24.79 -14.37
CA SER A 81 11.46 -25.26 -13.06
C SER A 81 11.15 -24.06 -12.17
N PHE A 82 10.32 -24.29 -11.13
CA PHE A 82 10.06 -23.26 -10.12
C PHE A 82 11.37 -22.72 -9.52
N ALA A 83 12.30 -23.62 -9.17
CA ALA A 83 13.58 -23.26 -8.56
C ALA A 83 14.43 -22.38 -9.49
N LYS A 84 14.45 -22.68 -10.80
CA LYS A 84 15.19 -21.89 -11.79
C LYS A 84 14.55 -20.52 -12.02
N GLU A 85 13.25 -20.47 -12.29
CA GLU A 85 12.60 -19.18 -12.61
C GLU A 85 12.51 -18.25 -11.41
N SER A 86 12.18 -18.78 -10.23
CA SER A 86 12.19 -17.96 -9.01
C SER A 86 13.58 -17.43 -8.66
N LYS A 87 14.66 -18.16 -8.98
CA LYS A 87 16.04 -17.66 -8.82
C LYS A 87 16.35 -16.54 -9.82
N LEU A 88 15.95 -16.69 -11.09
CA LEU A 88 16.15 -15.63 -12.10
C LEU A 88 15.47 -14.33 -11.68
N ILE A 89 14.20 -14.40 -11.28
CA ILE A 89 13.43 -13.22 -10.84
C ILE A 89 14.05 -12.60 -9.57
N GLU A 90 14.55 -13.43 -8.65
CA GLU A 90 15.28 -12.96 -7.47
C GLU A 90 16.59 -12.26 -7.86
N THR A 91 17.33 -12.77 -8.86
CA THR A 91 18.54 -12.12 -9.40
C THR A 91 18.22 -10.85 -10.20
N GLU A 92 17.02 -10.68 -10.71
CA GLU A 92 16.60 -9.44 -11.37
C GLU A 92 16.10 -8.37 -10.36
N ASN A 93 15.98 -8.71 -9.07
CA ASN A 93 15.46 -7.81 -8.05
C ASN A 93 16.54 -7.47 -7.00
N GLU A 94 17.20 -6.32 -7.18
CA GLU A 94 18.33 -5.85 -6.34
C GLU A 94 17.98 -5.83 -4.85
N ILE A 95 16.82 -5.25 -4.48
CA ILE A 95 16.35 -5.17 -3.08
C ILE A 95 16.26 -6.57 -2.45
N ILE A 96 15.78 -7.57 -3.19
CA ILE A 96 15.64 -8.93 -2.66
C ILE A 96 16.99 -9.65 -2.58
N GLN A 97 17.96 -9.29 -3.43
CA GLN A 97 19.32 -9.82 -3.33
C GLN A 97 20.07 -9.32 -2.10
N GLU A 98 19.81 -8.09 -1.67
CA GLU A 98 20.43 -7.48 -0.49
C GLU A 98 19.98 -8.14 0.82
N ILE A 99 18.86 -8.87 0.82
CA ILE A 99 18.38 -9.60 1.98
C ILE A 99 19.25 -10.85 2.20
N LYS A 100 20.26 -10.71 3.08
CA LYS A 100 21.17 -11.81 3.43
C LYS A 100 20.59 -12.75 4.48
N ASN A 101 19.91 -12.18 5.48
CA ASN A 101 19.48 -12.92 6.65
C ASN A 101 17.95 -13.04 6.73
N LEU A 102 17.47 -14.28 6.87
CA LEU A 102 16.05 -14.61 6.95
C LEU A 102 15.84 -15.55 8.13
N THR A 103 15.03 -15.11 9.08
CA THR A 103 14.66 -15.93 10.24
C THR A 103 13.96 -17.20 9.79
N GLN A 104 14.29 -18.32 10.42
CA GLN A 104 13.59 -19.57 10.18
C GLN A 104 12.11 -19.42 10.51
N LEU A 105 11.25 -19.75 9.55
CA LEU A 105 9.81 -19.75 9.71
C LEU A 105 9.42 -20.92 10.62
N GLU A 106 8.87 -20.60 11.79
CA GLU A 106 8.27 -21.58 12.68
C GLU A 106 7.11 -22.31 11.97
N THR A 107 7.16 -23.64 11.97
CA THR A 107 6.10 -24.48 11.38
C THR A 107 5.07 -24.93 12.41
N HIS A 108 5.31 -24.66 13.68
CA HIS A 108 4.48 -25.01 14.83
C HIS A 108 4.65 -23.92 15.89
N ALA A 109 3.62 -23.72 16.74
CA ALA A 109 3.73 -22.80 17.85
C ALA A 109 4.68 -23.37 18.90
N SER A 110 5.64 -22.57 19.35
CA SER A 110 6.63 -22.94 20.38
C SER A 110 6.03 -22.92 21.79
N THR A 111 4.90 -22.24 21.98
CA THR A 111 4.08 -22.28 23.20
C THR A 111 2.81 -23.10 22.97
N PRO A 112 2.47 -24.04 23.87
CA PRO A 112 1.25 -24.81 23.74
C PRO A 112 -0.01 -23.93 23.82
N PRO A 113 -1.09 -24.28 23.10
CA PRO A 113 -2.32 -23.48 23.09
C PRO A 113 -3.02 -23.41 24.46
N TRP A 114 -2.68 -24.28 25.41
CA TRP A 114 -3.22 -24.29 26.77
C TRP A 114 -2.41 -23.44 27.76
N GLU A 115 -1.28 -22.86 27.37
CA GLU A 115 -0.50 -21.98 28.25
C GLU A 115 -1.17 -20.61 28.39
N LYS A 116 -1.47 -20.21 29.63
CA LYS A 116 -2.12 -18.93 29.93
C LYS A 116 -1.18 -17.78 29.56
N GLN A 117 -1.59 -16.99 28.57
CA GLN A 117 -0.93 -15.75 28.19
C GLN A 117 -1.36 -14.61 29.13
N PRO A 118 -0.50 -13.59 29.36
CA PRO A 118 -0.92 -12.39 30.07
C PRO A 118 -2.12 -11.78 29.36
N GLN A 119 -3.22 -11.55 30.09
CA GLN A 119 -4.35 -10.80 29.57
C GLN A 119 -3.98 -9.33 29.56
N ILE A 120 -3.98 -8.72 28.38
CA ILE A 120 -3.71 -7.30 28.17
C ILE A 120 -5.01 -6.67 27.69
N GLU A 121 -5.38 -5.56 28.30
CA GLU A 121 -6.53 -4.80 27.84
C GLU A 121 -6.10 -3.97 26.62
N ILE A 122 -6.67 -4.29 25.45
CA ILE A 122 -6.45 -3.55 24.21
C ILE A 122 -7.72 -2.80 23.86
N ARG A 123 -7.61 -1.47 23.71
CA ARG A 123 -8.69 -0.56 23.32
C ARG A 123 -8.33 0.06 21.97
N SER A 124 -8.86 -0.49 20.88
CA SER A 124 -8.57 -0.06 19.51
C SER A 124 -9.43 1.12 19.03
N HIS A 125 -10.25 1.72 19.90
CA HIS A 125 -11.16 2.82 19.57
C HIS A 125 -11.34 3.80 20.74
N ILE A 126 -11.71 5.03 20.39
CA ILE A 126 -12.27 6.02 21.32
C ILE A 126 -13.72 6.23 20.89
N ARG A 127 -14.69 5.96 21.78
CA ARG A 127 -16.13 5.90 21.41
C ARG A 127 -16.67 7.20 20.80
N THR A 128 -16.10 8.35 21.16
CA THR A 128 -16.49 9.66 20.63
C THR A 128 -15.94 9.93 19.22
N ILE A 129 -15.06 9.08 18.69
CA ILE A 129 -14.45 9.22 17.36
C ILE A 129 -14.95 8.08 16.47
N GLU A 130 -15.98 8.35 15.65
CA GLU A 130 -16.50 7.36 14.70
C GLU A 130 -15.56 7.16 13.49
N SER A 131 -15.00 8.27 12.98
CA SER A 131 -14.12 8.27 11.82
C SER A 131 -13.25 9.51 11.80
N LYS A 132 -11.94 9.33 11.58
CA LYS A 132 -10.98 10.44 11.45
C LYS A 132 -11.40 11.47 10.39
N HIS A 133 -12.06 11.05 9.31
CA HIS A 133 -12.43 11.93 8.19
C HIS A 133 -13.66 12.81 8.46
N LYS A 134 -14.37 12.59 9.56
CA LYS A 134 -15.56 13.37 9.95
C LYS A 134 -15.25 14.52 10.90
N HIS A 135 -14.01 14.61 11.39
CA HIS A 135 -13.60 15.59 12.40
C HIS A 135 -12.40 16.38 11.88
N SER A 136 -12.32 17.65 12.28
CA SER A 136 -11.12 18.46 12.15
C SER A 136 -10.03 17.97 13.12
N ASP A 137 -8.77 18.29 12.82
CA ASP A 137 -7.65 17.91 13.69
C ASP A 137 -7.78 18.52 15.10
N LEU A 138 -8.36 19.73 15.20
CA LEU A 138 -8.61 20.39 16.49
C LEU A 138 -9.67 19.66 17.32
N GLU A 139 -10.76 19.20 16.69
CA GLU A 139 -11.79 18.39 17.37
C GLU A 139 -11.21 17.04 17.82
N LEU A 140 -10.40 16.39 16.98
CA LEU A 140 -9.74 15.13 17.34
C LEU A 140 -8.81 15.32 18.54
N LYS A 141 -8.07 16.44 18.59
CA LYS A 141 -7.20 16.78 19.71
C LYS A 141 -7.99 16.91 21.01
N ASP A 142 -9.07 17.69 21.00
CA ASP A 142 -9.88 17.97 22.18
C ASP A 142 -10.57 16.72 22.72
N LEU A 143 -11.22 15.96 21.83
CA LEU A 143 -11.88 14.70 22.16
C LEU A 143 -10.89 13.68 22.74
N THR A 144 -9.70 13.56 22.13
CA THR A 144 -8.67 12.61 22.59
C THR A 144 -8.10 13.06 23.93
N SER A 145 -7.78 14.35 24.10
CA SER A 145 -7.23 14.89 25.35
C SER A 145 -8.20 14.70 26.52
N THR A 146 -9.49 14.99 26.29
CA THR A 146 -10.56 14.77 27.26
C THR A 146 -10.65 13.29 27.65
N TYR A 147 -10.72 12.40 26.66
CA TYR A 147 -10.77 10.96 26.90
C TYR A 147 -9.56 10.44 27.70
N LEU A 148 -8.34 10.89 27.37
CA LEU A 148 -7.13 10.51 28.08
C LEU A 148 -7.12 11.02 29.52
N ASN A 149 -7.60 12.23 29.78
CA ASN A 149 -7.66 12.77 31.14
C ASN A 149 -8.71 12.07 32.01
N GLU A 150 -9.84 11.66 31.43
CA GLU A 150 -10.89 10.92 32.14
C GLU A 150 -10.50 9.47 32.44
N ASN A 151 -9.84 8.79 31.50
CA ASN A 151 -9.57 7.35 31.60
C ASN A 151 -8.16 7.03 32.10
N PHE A 152 -7.19 7.91 31.82
CA PHE A 152 -5.77 7.73 32.12
C PHE A 152 -5.16 9.03 32.66
N PRO A 153 -5.67 9.61 33.76
CA PRO A 153 -5.19 10.89 34.30
C PRO A 153 -3.68 10.85 34.53
N LYS A 154 -2.98 11.91 34.09
CA LYS A 154 -1.51 11.98 34.10
C LYS A 154 -0.93 11.89 35.51
N GLU A 155 -1.68 12.30 36.53
CA GLU A 155 -1.27 12.26 37.94
C GLU A 155 -1.28 10.83 38.54
N GLU A 156 -1.90 9.86 37.86
CA GLU A 156 -1.96 8.46 38.32
C GLU A 156 -1.37 7.45 37.34
N TRP A 157 -1.33 7.78 36.05
CA TRP A 157 -0.94 6.86 34.98
C TRP A 157 0.37 7.28 34.33
N ILE A 158 1.26 6.30 34.16
CA ILE A 158 2.40 6.42 33.26
C ILE A 158 1.85 6.40 31.83
N ARG A 159 1.97 7.51 31.10
CA ARG A 159 1.53 7.62 29.70
C ARG A 159 2.73 7.36 28.79
N VAL A 160 2.67 6.27 28.02
CA VAL A 160 3.74 5.86 27.11
C VAL A 160 3.24 6.02 25.69
N TYR A 161 3.76 6.97 24.94
CA TYR A 161 3.45 7.20 23.54
C TYR A 161 4.48 6.48 22.67
N THR A 162 4.01 5.79 21.64
CA THR A 162 4.85 4.99 20.74
C THR A 162 4.50 5.26 19.29
N ASP A 163 5.52 5.37 18.44
CA ASP A 163 5.34 5.44 16.98
C ASP A 163 6.49 4.72 16.25
N GLY A 164 6.24 4.32 15.01
CA GLY A 164 7.18 3.66 14.13
C GLY A 164 7.20 4.23 12.72
N SER A 165 8.39 4.62 12.28
CA SER A 165 8.65 5.16 10.94
C SER A 165 9.46 4.19 10.09
N ALA A 166 9.22 4.20 8.78
CA ALA A 166 10.16 3.64 7.83
C ALA A 166 10.20 4.48 6.55
N GLU A 167 11.42 4.71 6.06
CA GLU A 167 11.67 5.38 4.80
C GLU A 167 11.16 4.53 3.62
N ASN A 168 10.55 5.17 2.63
CA ASN A 168 10.00 4.49 1.44
C ASN A 168 9.09 3.28 1.77
N ALA A 169 8.49 3.29 2.97
CA ALA A 169 7.66 2.26 3.59
C ALA A 169 8.34 0.92 3.96
N VAL A 170 9.61 0.69 3.60
CA VAL A 170 10.29 -0.60 3.82
C VAL A 170 11.79 -0.52 4.12
N THR A 171 12.39 0.66 4.18
CA THR A 171 13.82 0.85 4.44
C THR A 171 14.07 1.76 5.62
N ASN A 172 15.23 1.66 6.26
CA ASN A 172 15.69 2.54 7.34
C ASN A 172 14.59 2.82 8.37
N GLY A 173 14.24 1.81 9.14
CA GLY A 173 13.17 1.95 10.12
C GLY A 173 13.64 2.64 11.40
N GLY A 174 12.74 3.33 12.07
CA GLY A 174 12.98 3.91 13.39
C GLY A 174 11.76 3.79 14.30
N SER A 175 12.00 3.55 15.58
CA SER A 175 10.95 3.53 16.60
C SER A 175 11.18 4.64 17.60
N GLY A 176 10.10 5.30 17.98
CA GLY A 176 10.09 6.35 18.98
C GLY A 176 9.22 5.96 20.17
N VAL A 177 9.74 6.21 21.38
CA VAL A 177 9.01 6.04 22.63
C VAL A 177 9.16 7.30 23.47
N TYR A 178 8.04 7.91 23.85
CA TYR A 178 7.98 9.04 24.76
C TYR A 178 7.16 8.64 26.00
N ILE A 179 7.74 8.72 27.19
CA ILE A 179 7.12 8.34 28.45
C ILE A 179 6.95 9.58 29.32
N GLU A 180 5.73 9.83 29.77
CA GLU A 180 5.38 10.84 30.76
C GLU A 180 5.01 10.14 32.07
N MET A 181 5.77 10.44 33.12
CA MET A 181 5.58 9.90 34.47
C MET A 181 4.59 10.75 35.28
N PRO A 182 3.92 10.18 36.30
CA PRO A 182 3.01 10.95 37.14
C PRO A 182 3.63 12.13 37.90
N ASP A 183 4.94 12.09 38.15
CA ASP A 183 5.68 13.19 38.76
C ASP A 183 6.13 14.27 37.75
N GLY A 184 5.70 14.15 36.48
CA GLY A 184 6.03 15.05 35.38
C GLY A 184 7.39 14.79 34.73
N LYS A 185 8.16 13.79 35.19
CA LYS A 185 9.41 13.42 34.51
C LYS A 185 9.12 12.75 33.18
N THR A 186 9.99 13.01 32.22
CA THR A 186 9.88 12.42 30.88
C THR A 186 11.04 11.49 30.60
N THR A 187 10.81 10.49 29.75
CA THR A 187 11.86 9.60 29.23
C THR A 187 11.63 9.38 27.75
N GLU A 188 12.70 9.42 26.98
CA GLU A 188 12.66 9.31 25.52
C GLU A 188 13.56 8.18 25.06
N SER A 189 13.12 7.44 24.04
CA SER A 189 13.92 6.43 23.35
C SER A 189 13.69 6.57 21.85
N SER A 190 14.80 6.54 21.11
CA SER A 190 14.83 6.56 19.65
C SER A 190 15.78 5.45 19.22
N ILE A 191 15.26 4.45 18.50
CA ILE A 191 16.03 3.27 18.13
C ILE A 191 15.95 2.99 16.62
N PRO A 192 17.07 2.60 15.98
CA PRO A 192 17.05 2.10 14.61
C PRO A 192 16.47 0.68 14.59
N THR A 193 15.57 0.41 13.64
CA THR A 193 14.94 -0.92 13.49
C THR A 193 15.42 -1.69 12.26
N GLY A 194 16.47 -1.18 11.62
CA GLY A 194 17.27 -1.86 10.62
C GLY A 194 17.03 -1.37 9.19
N ILE A 195 17.98 -1.74 8.33
CA ILE A 195 18.04 -1.31 6.92
C ILE A 195 16.76 -1.69 6.17
N HIS A 196 16.18 -2.84 6.48
CA HIS A 196 14.91 -3.30 5.93
C HIS A 196 13.87 -3.39 7.04
N CYS A 197 12.94 -2.44 7.08
CA CYS A 197 11.90 -2.38 8.09
C CYS A 197 10.65 -1.74 7.52
N SER A 198 9.48 -2.34 7.74
CA SER A 198 8.20 -1.70 7.41
C SER A 198 7.69 -0.84 8.57
N ASN A 199 6.86 0.17 8.31
CA ASN A 199 6.21 0.96 9.38
C ASN A 199 5.58 0.04 10.44
N TYR A 200 4.81 -0.97 10.04
CA TYR A 200 4.21 -1.93 10.97
C TYR A 200 5.23 -2.63 11.89
N ARG A 201 6.43 -2.94 11.38
CA ARG A 201 7.48 -3.55 12.21
C ARG A 201 8.04 -2.51 13.17
N ALA A 202 8.35 -1.32 12.70
CA ALA A 202 8.84 -0.22 13.55
C ALA A 202 7.85 0.10 14.68
N GLU A 203 6.55 0.06 14.40
CA GLU A 203 5.47 0.25 15.39
C GLU A 203 5.49 -0.84 16.47
N LEU A 204 5.66 -2.11 16.06
CA LEU A 204 5.81 -3.21 17.01
C LEU A 204 7.08 -3.09 17.85
N GLU A 205 8.19 -2.66 17.26
CA GLU A 205 9.46 -2.44 17.97
C GLU A 205 9.34 -1.28 18.97
N ALA A 206 8.57 -0.23 18.65
CA ALA A 206 8.28 0.85 19.59
C ALA A 206 7.51 0.34 20.81
N ILE A 207 6.50 -0.50 20.60
CA ILE A 207 5.76 -1.15 21.69
C ILE A 207 6.68 -2.10 22.50
N MET A 208 7.56 -2.85 21.85
CA MET A 208 8.52 -3.72 22.53
C MET A 208 9.51 -2.95 23.40
N GLU A 209 10.01 -1.82 22.89
CA GLU A 209 10.91 -0.94 23.63
C GLU A 209 10.18 -0.30 24.81
N ALA A 210 8.96 0.19 24.60
CA ALA A 210 8.08 0.68 25.67
C ALA A 210 7.88 -0.36 26.79
N LEU A 211 7.56 -1.61 26.44
CA LEU A 211 7.42 -2.70 27.40
C LEU A 211 8.74 -3.00 28.14
N THR A 212 9.87 -2.90 27.45
CA THR A 212 11.19 -3.11 28.03
C THR A 212 11.53 -2.01 29.06
N ILE A 213 11.25 -0.75 28.72
CA ILE A 213 11.45 0.38 29.64
C ILE A 213 10.51 0.26 30.83
N LEU A 214 9.22 -0.03 30.60
CA LEU A 214 8.24 -0.26 31.66
C LEU A 214 8.69 -1.37 32.61
N GLY A 215 9.19 -2.49 32.09
CA GLY A 215 9.72 -3.59 32.91
C GLY A 215 10.90 -3.21 33.80
N ARG A 216 11.64 -2.13 33.47
CA ARG A 216 12.74 -1.61 34.29
C ARG A 216 12.27 -0.61 35.36
N ILE A 217 11.29 0.24 35.04
CA ILE A 217 10.88 1.34 35.93
C ILE A 217 9.74 0.96 36.88
N THR A 218 8.81 0.12 36.44
CA THR A 218 7.60 -0.24 37.21
C THR A 218 7.87 -1.00 38.51
N PRO A 219 8.92 -1.85 38.66
CA PRO A 219 9.24 -2.48 39.95
C PRO A 219 9.51 -1.50 41.10
N SER A 220 9.88 -0.25 40.80
CA SER A 220 10.16 0.78 41.80
C SER A 220 8.95 1.67 42.11
N ILE A 221 7.80 1.42 41.47
CA ILE A 221 6.60 2.26 41.57
C ILE A 221 5.48 1.41 42.19
N PRO A 222 5.12 1.65 43.46
CA PRO A 222 4.01 0.94 44.09
C PRO A 222 2.73 1.11 43.28
N GLN A 223 2.04 0.00 42.99
CA GLN A 223 0.76 0.01 42.28
C GLN A 223 0.79 0.74 40.92
N ALA A 224 1.91 0.65 40.20
CA ALA A 224 2.07 1.31 38.90
C ALA A 224 0.91 1.02 37.93
N LYS A 225 0.30 2.08 37.40
CA LYS A 225 -0.66 2.02 36.28
C LYS A 225 0.02 2.59 35.03
N ALA A 226 -0.09 1.90 33.91
CA ALA A 226 0.54 2.33 32.66
C ALA A 226 -0.41 2.18 31.46
N VAL A 227 -0.38 3.16 30.57
CA VAL A 227 -1.08 3.11 29.28
C VAL A 227 -0.08 3.30 28.15
N ILE A 228 -0.07 2.37 27.19
CA ILE A 228 0.68 2.49 25.94
C ILE A 228 -0.28 3.05 24.88
N LEU A 229 0.06 4.22 24.36
CA LEU A 229 -0.70 5.02 23.41
C LEU A 229 -0.03 4.90 22.03
N SER A 230 -0.75 4.35 21.06
CA SER A 230 -0.27 4.19 19.68
C SER A 230 -1.33 4.66 18.71
N ASP A 231 -0.93 5.33 17.63
CA ASP A 231 -1.86 5.70 16.57
C ASP A 231 -2.06 4.62 15.50
N SER A 232 -1.31 3.53 15.62
CA SER A 232 -1.34 2.36 14.77
C SER A 232 -2.45 1.38 15.15
N ARG A 233 -3.69 1.73 14.82
CA ARG A 233 -4.85 0.85 15.08
C ARG A 233 -4.64 -0.56 14.55
N SER A 234 -4.03 -0.66 13.36
CA SER A 234 -3.76 -1.95 12.72
C SER A 234 -2.71 -2.79 13.46
N ALA A 235 -1.76 -2.15 14.16
CA ALA A 235 -0.81 -2.84 15.02
C ALA A 235 -1.53 -3.40 16.25
N LEU A 236 -2.34 -2.59 16.92
CA LEU A 236 -3.11 -2.99 18.11
C LEU A 236 -4.10 -4.13 17.83
N GLU A 237 -4.92 -4.00 16.77
CA GLU A 237 -5.85 -5.07 16.36
C GLU A 237 -5.10 -6.37 16.03
N LYS A 238 -3.89 -6.27 15.48
CA LYS A 238 -3.09 -7.45 15.16
C LYS A 238 -2.48 -8.10 16.40
N LEU A 239 -2.11 -7.32 17.43
CA LEU A 239 -1.64 -7.84 18.73
C LEU A 239 -2.67 -8.79 19.37
N GLU A 240 -3.98 -8.52 19.21
CA GLU A 240 -5.04 -9.40 19.71
C GLU A 240 -5.01 -10.80 19.07
N VAL A 241 -4.58 -10.88 17.81
CA VAL A 241 -4.64 -12.10 16.97
C VAL A 241 -3.26 -12.71 16.71
N LEU A 242 -2.17 -12.08 17.18
CA LEU A 242 -0.80 -12.52 16.93
C LEU A 242 -0.59 -14.00 17.30
N ARG A 243 0.22 -14.70 16.50
CA ARG A 243 0.60 -16.12 16.66
C ARG A 243 2.09 -16.32 16.40
N GLY A 244 2.66 -17.42 16.90
CA GLY A 244 4.06 -17.80 16.64
C GLY A 244 5.09 -16.91 17.34
N ALA A 245 6.31 -16.87 16.79
CA ALA A 245 7.47 -16.15 17.32
C ALA A 245 7.22 -14.66 17.68
N GLU A 246 6.56 -13.89 16.79
CA GLU A 246 6.25 -12.47 17.05
C GLU A 246 5.41 -12.32 18.33
N ARG A 247 4.38 -13.18 18.51
CA ARG A 247 3.57 -13.19 19.73
C ARG A 247 4.41 -13.56 20.96
N GLN A 248 5.34 -14.49 20.84
CA GLN A 248 6.13 -14.96 21.98
C GLN A 248 7.10 -13.90 22.49
N GLN A 249 7.76 -13.17 21.58
CA GLN A 249 8.64 -12.06 21.95
C GLN A 249 7.87 -10.97 22.70
N LEU A 250 6.72 -10.58 22.17
CA LEU A 250 5.78 -9.66 22.82
C LEU A 250 5.26 -10.20 24.15
N ALA A 251 4.85 -11.46 24.21
CA ALA A 251 4.31 -12.10 25.41
C ALA A 251 5.31 -12.07 26.58
N LYS A 252 6.62 -12.20 26.31
CA LYS A 252 7.64 -12.07 27.36
C LYS A 252 7.73 -10.63 27.89
N GLY A 253 7.73 -9.64 27.00
CA GLY A 253 7.70 -8.22 27.39
C GLY A 253 6.45 -7.89 28.21
N PHE A 254 5.29 -8.32 27.71
CA PHE A 254 4.02 -8.19 28.41
C PHE A 254 4.00 -8.88 29.76
N LYS A 255 4.52 -10.10 29.87
CA LYS A 255 4.54 -10.83 31.14
C LYS A 255 5.30 -10.03 32.21
N ASN A 256 6.46 -9.48 31.87
CA ASN A 256 7.24 -8.67 32.80
C ASN A 256 6.54 -7.35 33.17
N ALA A 257 5.96 -6.66 32.18
CA ALA A 257 5.25 -5.40 32.43
C ALA A 257 3.97 -5.62 33.26
N VAL A 258 3.16 -6.62 32.92
CA VAL A 258 1.92 -6.98 33.64
C VAL A 258 2.21 -7.47 35.06
N GLN A 259 3.32 -8.19 35.30
CA GLN A 259 3.68 -8.62 36.65
C GLN A 259 4.02 -7.46 37.60
N ASN A 260 4.55 -6.36 37.06
CA ASN A 260 5.02 -5.21 37.84
C ASN A 260 4.07 -4.01 37.78
N THR A 261 2.91 -4.16 37.14
CA THR A 261 1.88 -3.12 37.05
C THR A 261 0.58 -3.62 37.66
N GLN A 262 -0.14 -2.72 38.32
CA GLN A 262 -1.52 -2.99 38.72
C GLN A 262 -2.45 -3.01 37.50
N SER A 263 -2.17 -2.16 36.50
CA SER A 263 -2.93 -2.09 35.26
C SER A 263 -2.02 -1.70 34.10
N LEU A 264 -2.14 -2.43 32.99
CA LEU A 264 -1.49 -2.14 31.72
C LEU A 264 -2.53 -2.15 30.61
N VAL A 265 -2.73 -1.01 29.95
CA VAL A 265 -3.69 -0.84 28.86
C VAL A 265 -2.95 -0.41 27.59
N LEU A 266 -3.33 -0.99 26.45
CA LEU A 266 -2.93 -0.49 25.13
C LEU A 266 -4.11 0.26 24.53
N GLN A 267 -3.94 1.54 24.24
CA GLN A 267 -5.00 2.43 23.79
C GLN A 267 -4.63 3.06 22.45
N TRP A 268 -5.54 2.94 21.48
CA TRP A 268 -5.43 3.66 20.22
C TRP A 268 -5.71 5.16 20.39
N ILE A 269 -4.95 6.00 19.70
CA ILE A 269 -5.21 7.45 19.57
C ILE A 269 -5.12 7.91 18.10
N PRO A 270 -5.78 8.99 17.69
CA PRO A 270 -5.66 9.49 16.31
C PRO A 270 -4.28 10.11 16.03
N ALA A 271 -3.65 9.70 14.93
CA ALA A 271 -2.39 10.27 14.42
C ALA A 271 -2.55 11.74 13.98
N HIS A 272 -1.48 12.52 14.08
CA HIS A 272 -1.34 13.87 13.50
C HIS A 272 -2.46 14.85 13.83
N CYS A 273 -2.98 14.80 15.06
CA CYS A 273 -3.94 15.79 15.56
C CYS A 273 -3.34 16.74 16.59
N GLY A 274 -2.02 16.71 16.82
CA GLY A 274 -1.36 17.62 17.75
C GLY A 274 -1.46 17.23 19.21
N ILE A 275 -1.62 15.93 19.49
CA ILE A 275 -1.42 15.35 20.83
C ILE A 275 0.07 15.30 21.10
N GLU A 276 0.54 16.13 22.03
CA GLU A 276 1.96 16.43 22.25
C GLU A 276 2.84 15.17 22.38
N GLY A 277 2.44 14.23 23.24
CA GLY A 277 3.19 12.97 23.42
C GLY A 277 3.27 12.11 22.16
N ASN A 278 2.22 12.11 21.32
CA ASN A 278 2.23 11.37 20.05
C ASN A 278 3.12 12.05 19.02
N GLU A 279 3.05 13.37 18.88
CA GLU A 279 3.92 14.12 17.97
C GLU A 279 5.40 13.99 18.39
N ARG A 280 5.68 13.87 19.69
CA ARG A 280 7.03 13.61 20.19
C ARG A 280 7.49 12.19 19.85
N ALA A 281 6.63 11.18 20.00
CA ALA A 281 6.93 9.81 19.58
C ALA A 281 7.20 9.71 18.07
N ASP A 282 6.40 10.37 17.22
CA ASP A 282 6.64 10.45 15.76
C ASP A 282 7.97 11.11 15.41
N SER A 283 8.32 12.20 16.11
CA SER A 283 9.62 12.84 15.97
C SER A 283 10.76 11.89 16.34
N LEU A 284 10.66 11.17 17.46
CA LEU A 284 11.66 10.20 17.89
C LEU A 284 11.78 9.00 16.94
N ALA A 285 10.66 8.55 16.35
CA ALA A 285 10.65 7.49 15.35
C ALA A 285 11.37 7.94 14.06
N LYS A 286 11.17 9.19 13.63
CA LYS A 286 11.93 9.80 12.53
C LYS A 286 13.41 9.92 12.88
N GLU A 287 13.77 10.39 14.06
CA GLU A 287 15.17 10.41 14.52
C GLU A 287 15.78 9.01 14.44
N GLY A 288 15.06 7.97 14.87
CA GLY A 288 15.53 6.58 14.87
C GLY A 288 15.78 6.03 13.46
N SER A 289 15.01 6.50 12.47
CA SER A 289 15.19 6.15 11.05
C SER A 289 16.46 6.74 10.45
N GLN A 290 16.97 7.83 11.04
CA GLN A 290 18.19 8.54 10.60
C GLN A 290 19.45 8.08 11.34
N LEU A 291 19.31 7.28 12.40
CA LEU A 291 20.45 6.65 13.08
C LEU A 291 21.12 5.59 12.20
N GLU A 292 22.35 5.21 12.58
CA GLU A 292 23.08 4.14 11.90
C GLU A 292 22.28 2.83 11.95
N GLN A 293 21.88 2.36 10.77
CA GLN A 293 21.03 1.18 10.62
C GLN A 293 21.86 -0.10 10.68
N ILE A 294 21.34 -1.11 11.39
CA ILE A 294 21.95 -2.44 11.46
C ILE A 294 21.31 -3.40 10.45
N GLU A 295 22.12 -4.31 9.92
CA GLU A 295 21.62 -5.47 9.19
C GLU A 295 21.09 -6.51 10.18
N ARG A 296 19.83 -6.92 10.02
CA ARG A 296 19.15 -7.86 10.93
C ARG A 296 18.51 -9.01 10.18
N ASP A 297 18.18 -10.05 10.93
CA ASP A 297 17.37 -11.16 10.44
C ASP A 297 15.95 -10.67 10.17
N LEU A 298 15.46 -10.91 8.95
CA LEU A 298 14.10 -10.55 8.57
C LEU A 298 13.16 -11.73 8.72
N MET A 299 11.95 -11.47 9.19
CA MET A 299 10.88 -12.46 9.17
C MET A 299 10.29 -12.61 7.77
N TYR A 300 9.71 -13.79 7.50
CA TYR A 300 9.03 -14.05 6.24
C TYR A 300 7.94 -13.02 5.89
N SER A 301 7.19 -12.56 6.89
CA SER A 301 6.15 -11.52 6.78
C SER A 301 6.72 -10.20 6.27
N GLU A 302 7.91 -9.83 6.72
CA GLU A 302 8.62 -8.60 6.37
C GLU A 302 9.13 -8.67 4.93
N VAL A 303 9.83 -9.76 4.57
CA VAL A 303 10.30 -9.95 3.20
C VAL A 303 9.13 -10.01 2.21
N LYS A 304 8.00 -10.62 2.59
CA LYS A 304 6.78 -10.57 1.77
C LYS A 304 6.26 -9.15 1.55
N THR A 305 6.40 -8.27 2.54
CA THR A 305 6.04 -6.85 2.44
C THR A 305 7.02 -6.11 1.52
N ILE A 306 8.32 -6.37 1.65
CA ILE A 306 9.37 -5.83 0.76
C ILE A 306 9.12 -6.25 -0.70
N ILE A 307 8.86 -7.53 -0.96
CA ILE A 307 8.50 -8.05 -2.30
C ILE A 307 7.28 -7.31 -2.84
N LYS A 308 6.22 -7.14 -2.02
CA LYS A 308 5.02 -6.43 -2.46
C LYS A 308 5.31 -4.98 -2.83
N ASN A 309 6.14 -4.27 -2.04
CA ASN A 309 6.46 -2.87 -2.29
C ASN A 309 7.38 -2.71 -3.51
N SER A 310 8.41 -3.55 -3.64
CA SER A 310 9.29 -3.60 -4.81
C SER A 310 8.51 -3.83 -6.11
N MET A 311 7.60 -4.82 -6.14
CA MET A 311 6.77 -5.09 -7.31
C MET A 311 5.79 -3.93 -7.61
N LYS A 312 5.29 -3.26 -6.58
CA LYS A 312 4.45 -2.06 -6.74
C LYS A 312 5.24 -0.90 -7.34
N ASN A 313 6.49 -0.68 -6.94
CA ASN A 313 7.35 0.37 -7.48
C ASN A 313 7.71 0.08 -8.94
N LYS A 314 8.10 -1.15 -9.26
CA LYS A 314 8.27 -1.61 -10.65
C LYS A 314 7.02 -1.37 -11.50
N TRP A 315 5.83 -1.61 -10.94
CA TRP A 315 4.57 -1.31 -11.64
C TRP A 315 4.41 0.19 -11.88
N LYS A 316 4.65 1.06 -10.89
CA LYS A 316 4.59 2.52 -11.06
C LYS A 316 5.56 3.04 -12.11
N GLU A 317 6.81 2.58 -12.10
CA GLU A 317 7.83 2.95 -13.10
C GLU A 317 7.43 2.53 -14.51
N SER A 318 6.80 1.36 -14.63
CA SER A 318 6.24 0.90 -15.90
C SER A 318 4.88 1.50 -16.23
N HIS A 319 4.28 2.35 -15.39
CA HIS A 319 2.97 2.98 -15.64
C HIS A 319 3.02 4.47 -15.23
N PRO A 320 3.93 5.29 -15.80
CA PRO A 320 4.13 6.68 -15.40
C PRO A 320 2.90 7.57 -15.66
N GLU A 321 2.04 7.19 -16.60
CA GLU A 321 0.79 7.88 -16.92
C GLU A 321 -0.34 7.60 -15.91
N PHE A 322 -0.13 6.68 -14.96
CA PHE A 322 -1.15 6.34 -13.98
C PHE A 322 -1.42 7.51 -13.02
N ASN A 323 -2.65 8.01 -13.04
CA ASN A 323 -3.14 8.99 -12.08
C ASN A 323 -4.30 8.41 -11.25
N ARG A 324 -4.08 8.22 -9.95
CA ARG A 324 -5.12 7.71 -9.04
C ARG A 324 -6.28 8.68 -8.86
N GLN A 325 -6.04 9.97 -9.01
CA GLN A 325 -7.00 11.05 -8.81
C GLN A 325 -7.64 11.51 -10.13
N ASP A 326 -7.47 10.73 -11.21
CA ASP A 326 -8.04 11.08 -12.49
C ASP A 326 -9.57 11.20 -12.41
N GLY A 327 -10.09 12.35 -12.85
CA GLY A 327 -11.52 12.66 -12.84
C GLY A 327 -12.34 11.66 -13.65
N VAL A 328 -11.73 10.94 -14.60
CA VAL A 328 -12.41 9.92 -15.40
C VAL A 328 -13.09 8.86 -14.55
N HIS A 329 -12.54 8.51 -13.38
CA HIS A 329 -13.12 7.50 -12.49
C HIS A 329 -14.45 7.92 -11.85
N GLN A 330 -14.80 9.20 -11.91
CA GLN A 330 -16.05 9.75 -11.38
C GLN A 330 -17.17 9.78 -12.41
N LEU A 331 -16.84 9.59 -13.70
CA LEU A 331 -17.83 9.57 -14.78
C LEU A 331 -18.62 8.26 -14.78
N ASP A 332 -19.78 8.29 -15.44
CA ASP A 332 -20.54 7.10 -15.76
C ASP A 332 -19.77 6.17 -16.73
N ARG A 333 -20.30 4.95 -16.94
CA ARG A 333 -19.64 3.94 -17.77
C ARG A 333 -19.37 4.43 -19.20
N ARG A 334 -20.33 5.17 -19.76
CA ARG A 334 -20.24 5.69 -21.12
C ARG A 334 -19.17 6.78 -21.21
N GLY A 335 -19.19 7.75 -20.29
CA GLY A 335 -18.20 8.82 -20.20
C GLY A 335 -16.79 8.29 -20.01
N GLN A 336 -16.59 7.34 -19.09
CA GLN A 336 -15.29 6.65 -18.91
C GLN A 336 -14.76 6.07 -20.23
N THR A 337 -15.61 5.34 -20.96
CA THR A 337 -15.23 4.72 -22.24
C THR A 337 -14.91 5.76 -23.30
N THR A 338 -15.75 6.79 -23.42
CA THR A 338 -15.56 7.88 -24.38
C THR A 338 -14.23 8.61 -24.14
N ILE A 339 -13.98 9.05 -22.91
CA ILE A 339 -12.73 9.75 -22.56
C ILE A 339 -11.51 8.85 -22.75
N PHE A 340 -11.59 7.59 -22.32
CA PHE A 340 -10.49 6.64 -22.50
C PHE A 340 -10.14 6.43 -23.99
N ARG A 341 -11.15 6.24 -24.85
CA ARG A 341 -10.92 6.06 -26.30
C ARG A 341 -10.33 7.30 -26.95
N LEU A 342 -10.85 8.48 -26.61
CA LEU A 342 -10.35 9.76 -27.11
C LEU A 342 -8.89 10.02 -26.69
N ARG A 343 -8.55 9.80 -25.41
CA ARG A 343 -7.19 9.97 -24.88
C ARG A 343 -6.18 9.07 -25.57
N THR A 344 -6.59 7.84 -25.86
CA THR A 344 -5.70 6.84 -26.47
C THR A 344 -5.62 6.99 -27.99
N GLY A 345 -6.56 7.70 -28.63
CA GLY A 345 -6.72 7.71 -30.08
C GLY A 345 -7.08 6.32 -30.66
N HIS A 346 -7.46 5.39 -29.78
CA HIS A 346 -7.96 4.06 -30.13
C HIS A 346 -9.49 4.09 -30.04
N ASP A 347 -10.08 4.85 -30.94
CA ASP A 347 -11.51 5.17 -30.98
C ASP A 347 -12.13 4.71 -32.32
N ARG A 348 -13.37 5.11 -32.59
CA ARG A 348 -14.10 4.79 -33.83
C ARG A 348 -14.14 5.95 -34.82
N LEU A 349 -13.33 6.99 -34.63
CA LEU A 349 -13.22 8.07 -35.61
C LEU A 349 -12.57 7.56 -36.89
N ARG A 350 -12.93 8.16 -38.03
CA ARG A 350 -12.47 7.74 -39.36
C ARG A 350 -10.95 7.70 -39.47
N HIS A 351 -10.23 8.60 -38.80
CA HIS A 351 -8.77 8.57 -38.81
C HIS A 351 -8.21 7.24 -38.30
N HIS A 352 -8.61 6.80 -37.10
CA HIS A 352 -8.12 5.56 -36.53
C HIS A 352 -8.68 4.34 -37.28
N MET A 353 -9.97 4.35 -37.63
CA MET A 353 -10.64 3.24 -38.31
C MET A 353 -10.05 2.96 -39.70
N ASN A 354 -9.79 4.00 -40.49
CA ASN A 354 -9.16 3.87 -41.80
C ASN A 354 -7.68 3.46 -41.66
N ARG A 355 -6.93 4.09 -40.74
CA ARG A 355 -5.49 3.82 -40.59
C ARG A 355 -5.22 2.40 -40.10
N VAL A 356 -5.90 1.96 -39.04
CA VAL A 356 -5.61 0.73 -38.30
C VAL A 356 -6.41 -0.47 -38.80
N PHE A 357 -7.70 -0.28 -39.09
CA PHE A 357 -8.59 -1.37 -39.49
C PHE A 357 -8.93 -1.40 -40.98
N LYS A 358 -8.46 -0.42 -41.77
CA LYS A 358 -8.77 -0.28 -43.21
C LYS A 358 -10.27 -0.22 -43.48
N VAL A 359 -11.02 0.41 -42.56
CA VAL A 359 -12.46 0.61 -42.67
C VAL A 359 -12.74 2.00 -43.24
N GLY A 360 -13.59 2.08 -44.26
CA GLY A 360 -13.97 3.32 -44.95
C GLY A 360 -12.99 3.74 -46.05
N GLU A 361 -13.48 4.50 -47.02
CA GLU A 361 -12.70 4.95 -48.20
C GLU A 361 -11.73 6.10 -47.88
N THR A 362 -12.00 6.86 -46.83
CA THR A 362 -11.20 8.04 -46.45
C THR A 362 -11.04 8.16 -44.94
N ASN A 363 -9.96 8.81 -44.51
CA ASN A 363 -9.72 9.20 -43.12
C ASN A 363 -10.28 10.60 -42.79
N LEU A 364 -10.81 11.32 -43.78
CA LEU A 364 -11.32 12.67 -43.65
C LEU A 364 -12.63 12.71 -42.86
N CYS A 365 -12.76 13.75 -42.03
CA CYS A 365 -14.01 14.10 -41.36
C CYS A 365 -15.10 14.43 -42.38
N SER A 366 -16.36 14.34 -41.97
CA SER A 366 -17.50 14.71 -42.82
C SER A 366 -17.48 16.16 -43.28
N CYS A 367 -16.75 17.04 -42.60
CA CYS A 367 -16.52 18.41 -43.04
C CYS A 367 -15.58 18.53 -44.26
N GLY A 368 -14.78 17.49 -44.56
CA GLY A 368 -13.82 17.48 -45.69
C GLY A 368 -12.46 18.14 -45.42
N GLU A 369 -12.32 18.91 -44.35
CA GLU A 369 -11.15 19.79 -44.13
C GLU A 369 -9.91 19.07 -43.58
N ALA A 370 -10.08 18.02 -42.78
CA ALA A 370 -8.97 17.30 -42.13
C ALA A 370 -9.34 15.86 -41.79
N ALA A 371 -8.34 15.08 -41.36
CA ALA A 371 -8.57 13.76 -40.81
C ALA A 371 -9.48 13.84 -39.56
N GLU A 372 -10.41 12.90 -39.42
CA GLU A 372 -11.30 12.85 -38.26
C GLU A 372 -10.56 12.33 -37.02
N THR A 373 -9.86 13.22 -36.34
CA THR A 373 -9.18 12.96 -35.06
C THR A 373 -9.96 13.57 -33.90
N ALA A 374 -9.68 13.13 -32.67
CA ALA A 374 -10.24 13.73 -31.47
C ALA A 374 -9.97 15.24 -31.41
N GLU A 375 -8.75 15.66 -31.74
CA GLU A 375 -8.37 17.07 -31.83
C GLU A 375 -9.20 17.84 -32.87
N HIS A 376 -9.33 17.31 -34.09
CA HIS A 376 -10.14 17.96 -35.11
C HIS A 376 -11.59 18.10 -34.66
N VAL A 377 -12.20 17.02 -34.16
CA VAL A 377 -13.59 17.01 -33.68
C VAL A 377 -13.81 17.98 -32.52
N LEU A 378 -12.91 17.98 -31.53
CA LEU A 378 -13.07 18.73 -30.27
C LEU A 378 -12.56 20.17 -30.34
N GLN A 379 -11.74 20.55 -31.33
CA GLN A 379 -11.19 21.91 -31.45
C GLN A 379 -11.52 22.59 -32.77
N ASN A 380 -11.39 21.90 -33.91
CA ASN A 380 -11.20 22.57 -35.20
C ASN A 380 -12.37 22.41 -36.19
N CYS A 381 -13.20 21.38 -36.03
CA CYS A 381 -14.19 20.98 -37.03
C CYS A 381 -15.32 22.01 -37.14
N GLN A 382 -15.45 22.72 -38.25
CA GLN A 382 -16.46 23.77 -38.44
C GLN A 382 -17.89 23.24 -38.30
N THR A 383 -18.15 22.00 -38.71
CA THR A 383 -19.45 21.33 -38.57
C THR A 383 -19.93 21.28 -37.12
N TYR A 384 -19.02 21.17 -36.16
CA TYR A 384 -19.37 21.06 -34.74
C TYR A 384 -19.19 22.39 -33.97
N ASP A 385 -18.98 23.52 -34.65
CA ASP A 385 -18.63 24.78 -33.99
C ASP A 385 -19.74 25.32 -33.09
N ALA A 386 -20.97 25.42 -33.62
CA ALA A 386 -22.13 25.84 -32.83
C ALA A 386 -22.38 24.91 -31.62
N LEU A 387 -22.18 23.60 -31.79
CA LEU A 387 -22.33 22.65 -30.68
C LEU A 387 -21.22 22.83 -29.64
N ARG A 388 -19.96 23.05 -30.05
CA ARG A 388 -18.86 23.34 -29.12
C ARG A 388 -19.16 24.60 -28.32
N GLN A 389 -19.56 25.69 -28.97
CA GLN A 389 -19.91 26.95 -28.30
C GLN A 389 -21.09 26.79 -27.32
N SER A 390 -22.04 25.89 -27.60
CA SER A 390 -23.15 25.61 -26.70
C SER A 390 -22.78 24.82 -25.42
N ILE A 391 -21.61 24.16 -25.43
CA ILE A 391 -21.13 23.33 -24.31
C ILE A 391 -20.01 24.05 -23.55
N TRP A 392 -19.15 24.74 -24.29
CA TRP A 392 -18.05 25.55 -23.77
C TRP A 392 -18.27 27.00 -24.20
N ASN A 393 -18.67 27.84 -23.23
CA ASN A 393 -18.88 29.27 -23.45
C ASN A 393 -17.58 30.03 -23.74
N GLU A 394 -16.45 29.45 -23.33
CA GLU A 394 -15.10 29.98 -23.54
C GLU A 394 -14.24 28.92 -24.24
N ALA A 395 -13.17 29.35 -24.90
CA ALA A 395 -12.25 28.43 -25.55
C ALA A 395 -11.51 27.58 -24.51
N VAL A 396 -11.80 26.28 -24.49
CA VAL A 396 -11.12 25.29 -23.63
C VAL A 396 -10.15 24.46 -24.45
N ASP A 397 -8.90 24.38 -24.01
CA ASP A 397 -7.84 23.62 -24.67
C ASP A 397 -8.08 22.10 -24.65
N MET A 398 -7.28 21.37 -25.44
CA MET A 398 -7.44 19.92 -25.59
C MET A 398 -7.07 19.15 -24.33
N THR A 399 -6.08 19.65 -23.58
CA THR A 399 -5.62 19.02 -22.34
C THR A 399 -6.73 19.07 -21.29
N THR A 400 -7.39 20.20 -21.12
CA THR A 400 -8.49 20.39 -20.17
C THR A 400 -9.71 19.55 -20.56
N LYS A 401 -10.05 19.50 -21.85
CA LYS A 401 -11.16 18.65 -22.35
C LYS A 401 -10.95 17.15 -22.09
N LEU A 402 -9.71 16.67 -22.10
CA LEU A 402 -9.42 15.24 -21.95
C LEU A 402 -8.87 14.86 -20.58
N TYR A 403 -8.16 15.72 -19.88
CA TYR A 403 -7.45 15.44 -18.63
C TYR A 403 -7.82 16.40 -17.50
N GLY A 404 -8.78 17.30 -17.73
CA GLY A 404 -9.27 18.25 -16.74
C GLY A 404 -10.13 17.61 -15.65
N PRO A 405 -10.77 18.46 -14.81
CA PRO A 405 -11.64 18.01 -13.73
C PRO A 405 -12.88 17.26 -14.25
N PRO A 406 -13.57 16.47 -13.39
CA PRO A 406 -14.70 15.63 -13.79
C PRO A 406 -15.77 16.34 -14.65
N HIS A 407 -16.14 17.58 -14.30
CA HIS A 407 -17.14 18.34 -15.04
C HIS A 407 -16.73 18.67 -16.48
N GLU A 408 -15.44 18.87 -16.76
CA GLU A 408 -14.94 19.06 -18.12
C GLU A 408 -14.96 17.75 -18.92
N LEU A 409 -14.62 16.64 -18.28
CA LEU A 409 -14.71 15.32 -18.90
C LEU A 409 -16.17 14.95 -19.22
N GLU A 410 -17.11 15.29 -18.34
CA GLU A 410 -18.55 15.15 -18.58
C GLU A 410 -19.02 15.98 -19.77
N ARG A 411 -18.57 17.24 -19.87
CA ARG A 411 -18.84 18.11 -21.03
C ARG A 411 -18.32 17.49 -22.33
N THR A 412 -17.09 16.97 -22.33
CA THR A 412 -16.52 16.27 -23.49
C THR A 412 -17.34 15.03 -23.88
N ALA A 413 -17.72 14.20 -22.90
CA ALA A 413 -18.55 13.03 -23.15
C ALA A 413 -19.94 13.41 -23.71
N ALA A 414 -20.55 14.47 -23.16
CA ALA A 414 -21.83 15.00 -23.62
C ALA A 414 -21.75 15.59 -25.04
N PHE A 415 -20.66 16.30 -25.37
CA PHE A 415 -20.40 16.82 -26.71
C PHE A 415 -20.38 15.69 -27.74
N ILE A 416 -19.61 14.64 -27.49
CA ILE A 416 -19.53 13.47 -28.38
C ILE A 416 -20.90 12.82 -28.58
N ALA A 417 -21.66 12.67 -27.48
CA ALA A 417 -23.00 12.10 -27.55
C ALA A 417 -23.97 12.96 -28.38
N LYS A 418 -23.97 14.29 -28.18
CA LYS A 418 -24.82 15.23 -28.91
C LYS A 418 -24.42 15.38 -30.38
N ALA A 419 -23.12 15.29 -30.67
CA ALA A 419 -22.58 15.34 -32.02
C ALA A 419 -22.92 14.09 -32.85
N GLY A 420 -23.48 13.04 -32.23
CA GLY A 420 -23.77 11.77 -32.90
C GLY A 420 -22.51 10.99 -33.27
N ILE A 421 -21.38 11.28 -32.62
CA ILE A 421 -20.09 10.68 -32.95
C ILE A 421 -19.93 9.37 -32.19
N ALA A 422 -19.66 8.30 -32.94
CA ALA A 422 -19.23 7.04 -32.36
C ALA A 422 -17.72 7.09 -32.14
N VAL A 423 -17.31 7.00 -30.87
CA VAL A 423 -15.91 6.82 -30.45
C VAL A 423 -15.69 5.49 -29.82
#